data_AF-A0AAP0QCH2-F1
#
_entry.id   AF-A0AAP0QCH2-F1
#
_cell.length_a   1.000
_cell.length_b   1.000
_cell.length_c   1.000
_cell.angle_alpha   90.00
_cell.angle_beta   90.00
_cell.angle_gamma   90.00
#
_symmetry.space_group_name_H-M   'P 1'
#
loop_
_entity.id
_entity.type
_entity.pdbx_description
1 polymer ?
#
loop_
_entity_poly.entity_id
_entity_poly.type
_entity_poly.pdbx_seq_one_letter_code
_entity_poly.pdbx_strand_id
1 'polypeptide(L)'
;MMRSTFLTFYEMRSTFLNFIAPDDSLHQIIRNTSNRSLRLNRTNEMSGPQCCANPPTLNPTTGVGHVENLGGLNTYVNGSPHSKLAVLPVSDIYGYEAPNLRKLADKIASAGFYVAVPDFLHGDPYVPNAARTL
;
A
#
# COMPACT_ATOMS: atom_id res chain seq x y z
N MET A 1 18.68 21.82 19.58
CA MET A 1 17.81 20.64 19.80
C MET A 1 16.99 20.23 18.57
N MET A 2 16.52 21.14 17.72
CA MET A 2 15.68 20.82 16.53
C MET A 2 16.37 20.13 15.34
N ARG A 3 17.70 20.16 15.23
CA ARG A 3 18.43 19.53 14.11
C ARG A 3 18.45 18.00 14.16
N SER A 4 18.39 17.42 15.37
CA SER A 4 18.45 15.95 15.56
C SER A 4 17.18 15.26 15.07
N THR A 5 16.01 15.88 15.27
CA THR A 5 14.71 15.33 14.90
C THR A 5 14.54 15.30 13.37
N PHE A 6 15.05 16.31 12.67
CA PHE A 6 14.94 16.40 11.21
C PHE A 6 15.75 15.32 10.48
N LEU A 7 16.95 14.99 10.98
CA LEU A 7 17.74 13.87 10.44
C LEU A 7 17.05 12.53 10.67
N THR A 8 16.46 12.30 11.84
CA THR A 8 15.75 11.03 12.12
C THR A 8 14.53 10.82 11.23
N PHE A 9 13.79 11.88 10.88
CA PHE A 9 12.66 11.77 9.94
C PHE A 9 13.14 11.47 8.51
N TYR A 10 14.25 12.06 8.07
CA TYR A 10 14.80 11.82 6.73
C TYR A 10 15.42 10.42 6.61
N GLU A 11 16.15 9.97 7.64
CA GLU A 11 16.70 8.62 7.73
C GLU A 11 15.60 7.55 7.80
N MET A 12 14.52 7.78 8.58
CA MET A 12 13.35 6.90 8.54
C MET A 12 12.74 6.84 7.15
N ARG A 13 12.58 7.98 6.46
CA ARG A 13 12.00 8.02 5.12
C ARG A 13 12.89 7.30 4.10
N SER A 14 14.21 7.47 4.17
CA SER A 14 15.19 6.82 3.30
C SER A 14 15.23 5.30 3.55
N THR A 15 15.30 4.88 4.81
CA THR A 15 15.34 3.47 5.20
C THR A 15 14.03 2.76 4.85
N PHE A 16 12.88 3.42 5.05
CA PHE A 16 11.57 2.86 4.69
C PHE A 16 11.42 2.72 3.17
N LEU A 17 11.90 3.70 2.38
CA LEU A 17 11.91 3.62 0.92
C LEU A 17 12.83 2.49 0.42
N ASN A 18 14.03 2.34 0.99
CA ASN A 18 14.96 1.26 0.65
C ASN A 18 14.46 -0.12 1.09
N PHE A 19 13.72 -0.19 2.20
CA PHE A 19 13.10 -1.43 2.69
C PHE A 19 11.92 -1.87 1.81
N ILE A 20 11.14 -0.92 1.29
CA ILE A 20 10.05 -1.21 0.34
C ILE A 20 10.59 -1.68 -1.02
N ALA A 21 11.78 -1.22 -1.43
CA ALA A 21 12.30 -1.41 -2.78
C ALA A 21 13.73 -2.00 -2.87
N PRO A 22 13.97 -3.25 -2.42
CA PRO A 22 15.27 -3.91 -2.60
C PRO A 22 15.46 -4.55 -4.00
N ASP A 23 14.48 -4.47 -4.90
CA ASP A 23 14.52 -5.08 -6.24
C ASP A 23 14.51 -4.02 -7.35
N ASP A 24 15.41 -4.18 -8.33
CA ASP A 24 15.72 -3.25 -9.43
C ASP A 24 14.50 -2.88 -10.30
N SER A 25 13.42 -3.65 -10.21
CA SER A 25 12.13 -3.43 -10.89
C SER A 25 11.47 -2.09 -10.52
N LEU A 26 11.70 -1.56 -9.31
CA LEU A 26 11.10 -0.29 -8.87
C LEU A 26 11.96 0.94 -9.19
N HIS A 27 13.25 0.77 -9.51
CA HIS A 27 14.07 1.89 -9.99
C HIS A 27 13.58 2.42 -11.34
N GLN A 28 12.92 1.59 -12.16
CA GLN A 28 12.31 2.05 -13.41
C GLN A 28 11.00 2.80 -13.15
N ILE A 29 10.21 2.38 -12.15
CA ILE A 29 8.97 3.06 -11.73
C ILE A 29 9.26 4.41 -11.08
N ILE A 30 10.28 4.49 -10.21
CA ILE A 30 10.73 5.72 -9.55
C ILE A 30 11.41 6.68 -10.56
N ARG A 31 12.23 6.17 -11.50
CA ARG A 31 12.80 7.00 -12.60
C ARG A 31 11.71 7.54 -13.53
N ASN A 32 10.66 6.76 -13.81
CA ASN A 32 9.53 7.21 -14.62
C ASN A 32 8.65 8.25 -13.91
N THR A 33 8.53 8.20 -12.57
CA THR A 33 7.84 9.22 -11.78
C THR A 33 8.67 10.50 -11.64
N SER A 34 10.00 10.39 -11.49
CA SER A 34 10.92 11.54 -11.43
C SER A 34 10.93 12.35 -12.75
N ASN A 35 10.98 11.67 -13.91
CA ASN A 35 10.93 12.34 -15.22
C ASN A 35 9.56 12.98 -15.54
N ARG A 36 8.49 12.61 -14.83
CA ARG A 36 7.16 13.23 -14.94
C ARG A 36 7.00 14.44 -14.01
N SER A 37 7.82 14.52 -12.95
CA SER A 37 7.75 15.58 -11.93
C SER A 37 8.28 16.93 -12.40
N LEU A 38 9.10 17.01 -13.45
CA LEU A 38 9.61 18.28 -14.01
C LEU A 38 8.71 18.90 -15.09
N ARG A 39 7.55 18.31 -15.38
CA ARG A 39 6.52 18.89 -16.27
C ARG A 39 5.12 18.83 -15.65
N LEU A 40 4.94 19.43 -14.48
CA LEU A 40 3.60 19.62 -13.91
C LEU A 40 3.27 21.11 -13.86
N ASN A 41 2.75 21.62 -14.98
CA ASN A 41 1.80 22.73 -14.91
C ASN A 41 0.55 22.17 -14.24
N ARG A 42 0.17 22.78 -13.12
CA ARG A 42 -0.95 22.38 -12.27
C ARG A 42 -2.27 22.47 -13.04
N THR A 43 -2.72 21.36 -13.61
CA THR A 43 -4.12 21.06 -13.86
C THR A 43 -4.60 20.11 -12.76
N ASN A 44 -5.83 20.30 -12.29
CA ASN A 44 -6.49 19.39 -11.36
C ASN A 44 -6.73 18.05 -12.08
N GLU A 45 -5.72 17.17 -12.10
CA GLU A 45 -5.81 15.85 -12.71
C GLU A 45 -6.55 14.91 -11.75
N MET A 46 -7.82 14.64 -12.07
CA MET A 46 -8.40 13.36 -11.69
C MET A 46 -7.50 12.28 -12.30
N SER A 47 -7.20 11.23 -11.53
CA SER A 47 -6.58 10.02 -12.09
C SER A 47 -7.41 9.59 -13.31
N GLY A 48 -6.84 9.75 -14.50
CA GLY A 48 -7.49 9.40 -15.76
C GLY A 48 -7.79 7.90 -15.85
N PRO A 49 -8.31 7.40 -16.99
CA PRO A 49 -8.76 6.02 -17.15
C PRO A 49 -7.66 4.97 -16.87
N GLN A 50 -6.40 5.40 -16.78
CA GLN A 50 -5.28 4.55 -16.42
C GLN A 50 -5.40 3.83 -15.06
N CYS A 51 -6.15 4.34 -14.07
CA CYS A 51 -6.30 3.61 -12.80
C CYS A 51 -7.04 2.28 -12.99
N CYS A 52 -7.97 2.24 -13.96
CA CYS A 52 -8.78 1.06 -14.25
C CYS A 52 -8.17 0.14 -15.33
N ALA A 53 -7.10 0.58 -16.00
CA ALA A 53 -6.57 -0.09 -17.18
C ALA A 53 -5.88 -1.43 -16.88
N ASN A 54 -5.36 -1.60 -15.65
CA ASN A 54 -4.60 -2.77 -15.24
C ASN A 54 -5.07 -3.28 -13.86
N PRO A 55 -6.24 -3.93 -13.80
CA PRO A 55 -6.77 -4.45 -12.55
C PRO A 55 -5.87 -5.57 -11.98
N PRO A 56 -5.66 -5.62 -10.66
CA PRO A 56 -5.02 -6.75 -10.02
C PRO A 56 -5.92 -7.98 -10.08
N THR A 57 -5.33 -9.15 -10.26
CA THR A 57 -6.02 -10.42 -10.01
C THR A 57 -6.15 -10.61 -8.51
N LEU A 58 -7.35 -10.49 -7.96
CA LEU A 58 -7.60 -10.67 -6.53
C LEU A 58 -7.36 -12.12 -6.12
N ASN A 59 -6.73 -12.32 -4.96
CA ASN A 59 -6.50 -13.64 -4.40
C ASN A 59 -6.56 -13.58 -2.87
N PRO A 60 -7.68 -14.01 -2.25
CA PRO A 60 -7.88 -13.92 -0.81
C PRO A 60 -7.00 -14.88 -0.01
N THR A 61 -6.37 -15.88 -0.64
CA THR A 61 -5.40 -16.79 -0.02
C THR A 61 -3.96 -16.28 -0.15
N THR A 62 -3.73 -15.10 -0.73
CA THR A 62 -2.38 -14.53 -0.79
C THR A 62 -1.99 -13.91 0.54
N GLY A 63 -0.74 -14.17 0.93
CA GLY A 63 -0.07 -13.59 2.08
C GLY A 63 0.07 -14.56 3.26
N VAL A 64 0.96 -14.24 4.20
CA VAL A 64 1.26 -15.10 5.37
C VAL A 64 0.43 -14.74 6.60
N GLY A 65 0.05 -13.47 6.73
CA GLY A 65 -0.88 -12.99 7.75
C GLY A 65 -2.29 -13.56 7.62
N HIS A 66 -3.18 -13.12 8.51
CA HIS A 66 -4.57 -13.57 8.58
C HIS A 66 -5.54 -12.38 8.52
N VAL A 67 -6.83 -12.67 8.32
CA VAL A 67 -7.89 -11.66 8.39
C VAL A 67 -8.57 -11.75 9.75
N GLU A 68 -8.70 -10.62 10.43
CA GLU A 68 -9.47 -10.50 11.67
C GLU A 68 -10.34 -9.24 11.65
N ASN A 69 -11.35 -9.18 12.51
CA ASN A 69 -12.20 -8.00 12.62
C ASN A 69 -11.60 -7.01 13.62
N LEU A 70 -11.18 -5.84 13.13
CA LEU A 70 -10.69 -4.74 13.94
C LEU A 70 -11.63 -3.55 13.81
N GLY A 71 -12.25 -3.15 14.92
CA GLY A 71 -13.14 -1.98 14.93
C GLY A 71 -14.34 -2.08 13.98
N GLY A 72 -14.81 -3.30 13.70
CA GLY A 72 -15.90 -3.53 12.75
C GLY A 72 -15.47 -3.67 11.29
N LEU A 73 -14.17 -3.51 10.97
CA LEU A 73 -13.63 -3.70 9.62
C LEU A 73 -12.87 -5.02 9.53
N ASN A 74 -13.14 -5.78 8.47
CA ASN A 74 -12.28 -6.91 8.10
C ASN A 74 -10.89 -6.35 7.78
N THR A 75 -9.87 -6.86 8.46
CA THR A 75 -8.52 -6.30 8.40
C THR A 75 -7.54 -7.43 8.22
N TYR A 76 -6.72 -7.35 7.18
CA TYR A 76 -5.59 -8.25 7.02
C TYR A 76 -4.47 -7.80 7.94
N VAL A 77 -4.05 -8.67 8.85
CA VAL A 77 -3.05 -8.36 9.87
C VAL A 77 -1.85 -9.28 9.76
N ASN A 78 -0.67 -8.73 10.05
CA ASN A 78 0.55 -9.50 10.21
C ASN A 78 1.51 -8.77 11.17
N GLY A 79 2.52 -9.50 11.67
CA GLY A 79 3.51 -9.01 12.61
C GLY A 79 3.10 -9.19 14.06
N SER A 80 4.01 -8.83 14.98
CA SER A 80 3.77 -9.01 16.42
C SER A 80 2.83 -7.93 16.96
N PRO A 81 1.76 -8.28 17.70
CA PRO A 81 0.89 -7.31 18.38
C PRO A 81 1.62 -6.55 19.51
N HIS A 82 2.82 -7.00 19.90
CA HIS A 82 3.68 -6.32 20.87
C HIS A 82 4.67 -5.34 20.22
N SER A 83 4.62 -5.15 18.90
CA SER A 83 5.45 -4.15 18.25
C SER A 83 5.12 -2.75 18.73
N LYS A 84 6.14 -1.93 18.96
CA LYS A 84 5.98 -0.52 19.39
C LYS A 84 5.55 0.39 18.24
N LEU A 85 5.70 -0.07 17.00
CA LEU A 85 5.40 0.69 15.79
C LEU A 85 4.44 -0.10 14.92
N ALA A 86 3.40 0.58 14.44
CA ALA A 86 2.40 0.01 13.56
C ALA A 86 2.38 0.75 12.23
N VAL A 87 2.09 0.02 11.14
CA VAL A 87 1.88 0.57 9.80
C VAL A 87 0.47 0.19 9.36
N LEU A 88 -0.27 1.16 8.82
CA LEU A 88 -1.63 0.99 8.32
C LEU A 88 -1.66 1.21 6.79
N PRO A 89 -1.33 0.21 5.96
CA PRO A 89 -1.51 0.33 4.52
C PRO A 89 -2.99 0.45 4.17
N VAL A 90 -3.33 1.37 3.27
CA VAL A 90 -4.70 1.58 2.78
C VAL A 90 -4.77 1.08 1.35
N SER A 91 -5.76 0.25 1.05
CA SER A 91 -5.97 -0.29 -0.31
C SER A 91 -6.48 0.80 -1.26
N ASP A 92 -6.23 0.59 -2.56
CA ASP A 92 -6.87 1.38 -3.60
C ASP A 92 -8.28 0.83 -3.90
N ILE A 93 -8.89 1.29 -4.98
CA ILE A 93 -10.25 0.90 -5.38
C ILE A 93 -10.44 -0.61 -5.56
N TYR A 94 -9.38 -1.40 -5.73
CA TYR A 94 -9.44 -2.84 -5.91
C TYR A 94 -9.45 -3.63 -4.58
N GLY A 95 -9.32 -2.93 -3.45
CA GLY A 95 -9.48 -3.52 -2.13
C GLY A 95 -8.23 -4.24 -1.59
N TYR A 96 -8.35 -4.71 -0.34
CA TYR A 96 -7.22 -5.23 0.44
C TYR A 96 -6.77 -6.65 0.03
N GLU A 97 -7.51 -7.31 -0.85
CA GLU A 97 -7.21 -8.65 -1.37
C GLU A 97 -6.23 -8.63 -2.54
N ALA A 98 -5.80 -7.45 -2.97
CA ALA A 98 -4.77 -7.29 -4.00
C ALA A 98 -3.46 -7.98 -3.56
N PRO A 99 -2.93 -8.96 -4.33
CA PRO A 99 -1.77 -9.75 -3.94
C PRO A 99 -0.53 -8.94 -3.59
N ASN A 100 -0.29 -7.85 -4.32
CA ASN A 100 0.88 -7.00 -4.12
C ASN A 100 0.79 -6.21 -2.80
N LEU A 101 -0.41 -5.80 -2.40
CA LEU A 101 -0.62 -5.09 -1.15
C LEU A 101 -0.38 -6.01 0.05
N ARG A 102 -0.88 -7.25 0.01
CA ARG A 102 -0.64 -8.24 1.08
C ARG A 102 0.83 -8.66 1.16
N LYS A 103 1.50 -8.88 0.03
CA LYS A 103 2.96 -9.12 0.00
C LYS A 103 3.76 -7.96 0.58
N LEU A 104 3.35 -6.72 0.32
CA LEU A 104 3.97 -5.54 0.92
C LEU A 104 3.74 -5.53 2.44
N ALA A 105 2.52 -5.81 2.89
CA ALA A 105 2.21 -5.92 4.32
C ALA A 105 3.07 -7.00 5.01
N ASP A 106 3.22 -8.16 4.39
CA ASP A 106 4.08 -9.24 4.90
C ASP A 106 5.55 -8.83 5.00
N LYS A 107 6.07 -8.11 4.00
CA LYS A 107 7.43 -7.57 4.05
C LYS A 107 7.57 -6.59 5.21
N ILE A 108 6.65 -5.64 5.37
CA ILE A 108 6.67 -4.68 6.47
C ILE A 108 6.59 -5.39 7.83
N ALA A 109 5.75 -6.42 7.96
CA ALA A 109 5.66 -7.23 9.17
C ALA A 109 6.96 -7.98 9.47
N SER A 110 7.63 -8.53 8.44
CA SER A 110 8.93 -9.19 8.59
C SER A 110 10.05 -8.26 9.06
N ALA A 111 9.90 -6.94 8.86
CA ALA A 111 10.80 -5.92 9.41
C ALA A 111 10.59 -5.64 10.90
N GLY A 112 9.59 -6.25 11.55
CA GLY A 112 9.29 -6.08 12.97
C GLY A 112 8.21 -5.07 13.29
N PHE A 113 7.45 -4.60 12.30
CA PHE A 113 6.28 -3.75 12.51
C PHE A 113 5.01 -4.59 12.73
N TYR A 114 4.05 -4.04 13.48
CA TYR A 114 2.67 -4.53 13.41
C TYR A 114 2.01 -3.91 12.16
N VAL A 115 1.33 -4.72 11.35
CA VAL A 115 0.75 -4.25 10.09
C VAL A 115 -0.72 -4.63 10.06
N ALA A 116 -1.56 -3.65 9.71
CA ALA A 116 -3.00 -3.83 9.56
C ALA A 116 -3.47 -3.18 8.25
N VAL A 117 -4.11 -3.96 7.37
CA VAL A 117 -4.66 -3.49 6.09
C VAL A 117 -6.19 -3.61 6.15
N PRO A 118 -6.89 -2.54 6.58
CA PRO A 118 -8.34 -2.57 6.75
C PRO A 118 -9.07 -2.53 5.41
N ASP A 119 -10.23 -3.18 5.39
CA ASP A 119 -11.19 -3.13 4.30
C ASP A 119 -12.13 -1.93 4.45
N PHE A 120 -11.73 -0.79 3.90
CA PHE A 120 -12.60 0.40 3.85
C PHE A 120 -13.68 0.33 2.78
N LEU A 121 -13.64 -0.68 1.89
CA LEU A 121 -14.64 -0.87 0.84
C LEU A 121 -15.75 -1.83 1.28
N HIS A 122 -15.69 -2.34 2.50
CA HIS A 122 -16.73 -3.20 3.09
C HIS A 122 -17.08 -4.42 2.23
N GLY A 123 -16.07 -5.04 1.60
CA GLY A 123 -16.24 -6.18 0.71
C GLY A 123 -16.76 -5.84 -0.69
N ASP A 124 -16.85 -4.56 -1.05
CA ASP A 124 -17.29 -4.09 -2.38
C ASP A 124 -16.16 -3.38 -3.15
N PRO A 125 -15.05 -4.07 -3.47
CA PRO A 125 -14.01 -3.50 -4.31
C PRO A 125 -14.48 -3.31 -5.75
N TYR A 126 -13.85 -2.37 -6.46
CA TYR A 126 -14.09 -2.18 -7.88
C TYR A 126 -13.71 -3.43 -8.68
N VAL A 127 -14.70 -4.04 -9.33
CA VAL A 127 -14.50 -5.16 -10.25
C VAL A 127 -14.71 -4.67 -11.70
N PRO A 128 -13.68 -4.71 -12.56
CA PRO A 128 -13.83 -4.37 -13.96
C PRO A 128 -14.87 -5.26 -14.63
N ASN A 129 -15.80 -4.66 -15.36
CA ASN A 129 -16.88 -5.35 -16.06
C ASN A 129 -17.85 -6.12 -15.15
N ALA A 130 -17.92 -5.80 -13.86
CA ALA A 130 -19.11 -6.15 -13.09
C ALA A 130 -20.30 -5.49 -13.79
N ALA A 131 -21.13 -6.30 -14.44
CA ALA A 131 -22.41 -5.84 -14.94
C ALA A 131 -23.10 -5.17 -13.75
N ARG A 132 -23.35 -3.85 -13.85
CA ARG A 132 -24.19 -3.15 -12.89
C ARG A 132 -25.57 -3.77 -13.01
N THR A 133 -25.84 -4.79 -12.20
CA THR A 133 -27.20 -5.27 -11.99
C THR A 133 -27.88 -4.17 -11.18
N LEU A 134 -28.54 -3.26 -11.90
CA LEU A 134 -29.53 -2.35 -11.34
C LEU A 134 -30.79 -3.13 -10.96
#